data_AF-A0A2S4K863-F1
#
_entry.id   AF-A0A2S4K863-F1
#
_cell.length_a   1.000
_cell.length_b   1.000
_cell.length_c   1.000
_cell.angle_alpha   90.00
_cell.angle_beta   90.00
_cell.angle_gamma   90.00
#
_symmetry.space_group_name_H-M   'P 1'
#
loop_
_entity.id
_entity.type
_entity.pdbx_description
1 polymer ?
#
loop_
_entity_poly.entity_id
_entity_poly.type
_entity_poly.pdbx_seq_one_letter_code
_entity_poly.pdbx_strand_id
1 'polypeptide(L)'
;MEQGAFIINELTGDWPVYPGHPLVLATAIMRVFPCFAEANAPSGHGWCTALGDSRIPGAGDHVGAAMRTLELGSRGADADTMIDHAIRYWEAGQAGGHIKNVDAGKAQAEKIESHFRAVSAEWFKSVVTAI
;
A
#
# COMPACT_ATOMS: atom_id res chain seq x y z
N MET A 1 12.20 -8.09 11.82
CA MET A 1 10.90 -7.46 11.47
C MET A 1 11.15 -6.61 10.23
N GLU A 2 10.37 -6.82 9.16
CA GLU A 2 10.55 -6.04 7.92
C GLU A 2 10.10 -4.58 8.15
N GLN A 3 10.83 -3.63 7.56
CA GLN A 3 10.46 -2.21 7.52
C GLN A 3 10.03 -1.87 6.10
N GLY A 4 8.92 -1.14 5.94
CA GLY A 4 8.38 -0.80 4.63
C GLY A 4 9.37 -0.05 3.75
N ALA A 5 10.24 0.79 4.33
CA ALA A 5 11.26 1.50 3.56
C ALA A 5 12.32 0.57 2.95
N PHE A 6 12.76 -0.45 3.70
CA PHE A 6 13.70 -1.44 3.17
C PHE A 6 13.03 -2.34 2.14
N ILE A 7 11.76 -2.74 2.35
CA ILE A 7 10.98 -3.51 1.37
C ILE A 7 10.88 -2.74 0.05
N ILE A 8 10.53 -1.45 0.09
CA ILE A 8 10.42 -0.63 -1.12
C ILE A 8 11.77 -0.53 -1.83
N ASN A 9 12.86 -0.34 -1.09
CA ASN A 9 14.20 -0.28 -1.67
C ASN A 9 14.62 -1.62 -2.30
N GLU A 10 14.35 -2.74 -1.63
CA GLU A 10 14.61 -4.08 -2.15
C GLU A 10 13.87 -4.33 -3.47
N LEU A 11 12.59 -3.93 -3.54
CA LEU A 11 11.73 -4.21 -4.70
C LEU A 11 11.91 -3.23 -5.86
N THR A 12 12.34 -1.99 -5.60
CA THR A 12 12.40 -0.94 -6.64
C THR A 12 13.81 -0.43 -6.93
N GLY A 13 14.79 -0.71 -6.06
CA GLY A 13 16.11 -0.11 -6.07
C GLY A 13 16.18 1.31 -5.50
N ASP A 14 15.04 1.92 -5.17
CA ASP A 14 14.94 3.32 -4.73
C ASP A 14 14.36 3.43 -3.31
N TRP A 15 14.73 4.49 -2.58
CA TRP A 15 14.08 4.80 -1.31
C TRP A 15 12.64 5.33 -1.53
N PRO A 16 11.74 5.19 -0.54
CA PRO A 16 10.35 5.64 -0.67
C PRO A 16 10.22 7.11 -1.07
N VAL A 17 9.37 7.39 -2.06
CA VAL A 17 9.02 8.76 -2.46
C VAL A 17 7.87 9.26 -1.58
N TYR A 18 8.12 10.29 -0.77
CA TYR A 18 7.07 10.92 0.05
C TYR A 18 6.05 11.69 -0.81
N PRO A 19 4.73 11.70 -0.50
CA PRO A 19 4.05 11.08 0.66
C PRO A 19 3.79 9.58 0.58
N GLY A 20 4.23 8.93 -0.49
CA GLY A 20 4.07 7.50 -0.74
C GLY A 20 2.91 7.25 -1.69
N HIS A 21 3.20 6.73 -2.89
CA HIS A 21 2.14 6.31 -3.81
C HIS A 21 1.30 5.19 -3.16
N PRO A 22 -0.04 5.22 -3.21
CA PRO A 22 -0.87 4.23 -2.51
C PRO A 22 -0.56 2.79 -2.90
N LEU A 23 -0.24 2.53 -4.16
CA LEU A 23 0.18 1.20 -4.63
C LEU A 23 1.47 0.70 -3.95
N VAL A 24 2.46 1.60 -3.81
CA VAL A 24 3.76 1.31 -3.19
C VAL A 24 3.57 1.04 -1.69
N LEU A 25 2.78 1.88 -1.02
CA LEU A 25 2.45 1.71 0.39
C LEU A 25 1.62 0.45 0.63
N ALA A 26 0.68 0.11 -0.25
CA ALA A 26 -0.11 -1.11 -0.16
C ALA A 26 0.78 -2.37 -0.24
N THR A 27 1.77 -2.39 -1.14
CA THR A 27 2.77 -3.48 -1.20
C THR A 27 3.56 -3.59 0.11
N ALA A 28 4.02 -2.47 0.66
CA ALA A 28 4.72 -2.47 1.94
C ALA A 28 3.84 -2.98 3.10
N ILE A 29 2.56 -2.57 3.15
CA ILE A 29 1.60 -3.03 4.15
C ILE A 29 1.41 -4.54 4.07
N MET A 30 1.18 -5.11 2.88
CA MET A 30 1.00 -6.56 2.72
C MET A 30 2.23 -7.38 3.11
N ARG A 31 3.41 -6.78 3.09
CA ARG A 31 4.67 -7.40 3.53
C ARG A 31 4.91 -7.28 5.04
N VAL A 32 4.41 -6.20 5.64
CA VAL A 32 4.57 -5.91 7.07
C VAL A 32 3.51 -6.62 7.92
N PHE A 33 2.30 -6.80 7.39
CA PHE A 33 1.16 -7.41 8.07
C PHE A 33 0.78 -8.75 7.43
N PRO A 34 0.37 -9.75 8.21
CA PRO A 34 0.07 -11.08 7.67
C PRO A 34 -1.26 -11.13 6.90
N CYS A 35 -2.22 -10.24 7.20
CA CYS A 35 -3.51 -10.20 6.52
C CYS A 35 -4.20 -8.83 6.64
N PHE A 36 -5.26 -8.62 5.85
CA PHE A 36 -6.03 -7.38 5.85
C PHE A 36 -6.67 -7.07 7.21
N ALA A 37 -7.19 -8.09 7.89
CA ALA A 37 -7.86 -7.90 9.17
C ALA A 37 -6.90 -7.31 10.23
N GLU A 38 -5.65 -7.76 10.28
CA GLU A 38 -4.66 -7.23 11.21
C GLU A 38 -4.20 -5.81 10.83
N ALA A 39 -3.94 -5.56 9.54
CA ALA A 39 -3.58 -4.23 9.06
C ALA A 39 -4.71 -3.20 9.31
N ASN A 40 -5.97 -3.64 9.18
CA ASN A 40 -7.16 -2.80 9.32
C ASN A 40 -7.72 -2.73 10.75
N ALA A 41 -7.20 -3.52 11.69
CA ALA A 41 -7.68 -3.51 13.07
C ALA A 41 -7.61 -2.09 13.67
N PRO A 42 -8.57 -1.68 14.52
CA PRO A 42 -8.54 -0.37 15.14
C PRO A 42 -7.38 -0.28 16.15
N SER A 43 -6.60 0.80 16.04
CA SER A 43 -5.63 1.22 17.05
C SER A 43 -6.33 1.96 18.21
N GLY A 44 -5.58 2.20 19.29
CA GLY A 44 -6.06 2.98 20.45
C GLY A 44 -6.44 4.43 20.15
N HIS A 45 -6.17 4.92 18.95
CA HIS A 45 -6.48 6.29 18.51
C HIS A 45 -7.63 6.36 17.50
N GLY A 46 -8.28 5.24 17.18
CA GLY A 46 -9.42 5.17 16.24
C GLY A 46 -9.06 5.05 14.76
N TRP A 47 -7.76 4.95 14.43
CA TRP A 47 -7.24 4.72 13.07
C TRP A 47 -6.91 3.23 12.91
N CYS A 48 -6.79 2.72 11.69
CA CYS A 48 -6.30 1.35 11.48
C CYS A 48 -4.83 1.18 11.94
N THR A 49 -4.44 -0.04 12.33
CA THR A 49 -3.09 -0.39 12.79
C THR A 49 -2.03 0.04 11.79
N ALA A 50 -2.22 -0.23 10.50
CA ALA A 50 -1.26 0.13 9.46
C ALA A 50 -0.96 1.63 9.40
N LEU A 51 -1.95 2.49 9.69
CA LEU A 51 -1.77 3.94 9.70
C LEU A 51 -0.96 4.43 10.91
N GLY A 52 -1.11 3.77 12.06
CA GLY A 52 -0.34 4.06 13.27
C GLY A 52 1.03 3.39 13.34
N ASP A 53 1.39 2.55 12.37
CA ASP A 53 2.59 1.72 12.43
C ASP A 53 3.81 2.43 11.84
N SER A 54 4.84 2.66 12.66
CA SER A 54 6.07 3.34 12.25
C SER A 54 6.88 2.59 11.18
N ARG A 55 6.55 1.33 10.89
CA ARG A 55 7.19 0.56 9.83
C ARG A 55 6.71 0.97 8.44
N ILE A 56 5.59 1.67 8.31
CA ILE A 56 5.02 2.10 7.03
C ILE A 56 5.51 3.52 6.69
N PRO A 57 6.30 3.72 5.61
CA PRO A 57 6.99 4.99 5.33
C PRO A 57 6.13 5.97 4.51
N GLY A 58 4.89 6.24 4.94
CA GLY A 58 3.93 7.06 4.19
C GLY A 58 3.25 8.13 5.05
N ALA A 59 2.70 9.16 4.40
CA ALA A 59 1.84 10.13 5.06
C ALA A 59 0.49 9.49 5.43
N GLY A 60 -0.11 9.87 6.56
CA GLY A 60 -1.33 9.23 7.08
C GLY A 60 -2.48 9.14 6.06
N ASP A 61 -2.73 10.20 5.29
CA ASP A 61 -3.74 10.22 4.23
C ASP A 61 -3.44 9.22 3.10
N HIS A 62 -2.17 9.07 2.72
CA HIS A 62 -1.74 8.15 1.67
C HIS A 62 -1.68 6.70 2.14
N VAL A 63 -1.35 6.47 3.42
CA VAL A 63 -1.51 5.16 4.06
C VAL A 63 -2.99 4.79 4.13
N GLY A 64 -3.87 5.74 4.45
CA GLY A 64 -5.33 5.55 4.39
C GLY A 64 -5.84 5.26 2.97
N ALA A 65 -5.26 5.89 1.94
CA ALA A 65 -5.54 5.56 0.54
C ALA A 65 -5.08 4.14 0.18
N ALA A 66 -3.90 3.73 0.64
CA ALA A 66 -3.41 2.36 0.44
C ALA A 66 -4.31 1.32 1.12
N MET A 67 -4.79 1.60 2.33
CA MET A 67 -5.75 0.73 3.03
C MET A 67 -7.09 0.63 2.30
N ARG A 68 -7.60 1.73 1.72
CA ARG A 68 -8.79 1.71 0.85
C ARG A 68 -8.57 0.89 -0.43
N THR A 69 -7.37 0.94 -1.02
CA THR A 69 -7.00 0.05 -2.13
C THR A 69 -7.03 -1.42 -1.70
N LEU A 70 -6.42 -1.76 -0.56
CA LEU A 70 -6.43 -3.13 -0.04
C LEU A 70 -7.83 -3.62 0.37
N GLU A 71 -8.69 -2.70 0.81
CA GLU A 71 -10.08 -3.01 1.13
C GLU A 71 -10.84 -3.52 -0.11
N LEU A 72 -10.57 -2.98 -1.30
CA LEU A 72 -11.14 -3.50 -2.54
C LEU A 72 -10.76 -4.97 -2.74
N GLY A 73 -9.48 -5.32 -2.59
CA GLY A 73 -9.00 -6.70 -2.67
C GLY A 73 -9.64 -7.61 -1.62
N SER A 74 -9.81 -7.13 -0.39
CA SER A 74 -10.48 -7.89 0.68
C SER A 74 -11.95 -8.22 0.37
N ARG A 75 -12.58 -7.43 -0.52
CA ARG A 75 -13.96 -7.61 -1.01
C ARG A 75 -14.03 -8.41 -2.32
N GLY A 76 -12.90 -8.95 -2.79
CA GLY A 76 -12.82 -9.78 -3.99
C GLY A 76 -12.53 -9.03 -5.29
N ALA A 77 -12.14 -7.74 -5.24
CA ALA A 77 -11.65 -7.06 -6.43
C ALA A 77 -10.31 -7.64 -6.89
N ASP A 78 -10.08 -7.63 -8.19
CA ASP A 78 -8.80 -8.08 -8.77
C ASP A 78 -7.69 -7.02 -8.64
N ALA A 79 -6.47 -7.45 -8.97
CA ALA A 79 -5.30 -6.58 -8.89
C ALA A 79 -5.40 -5.36 -9.81
N ASP A 80 -6.00 -5.50 -11.00
CA ASP A 80 -6.20 -4.40 -11.94
C ASP A 80 -7.08 -3.30 -11.32
N THR A 81 -8.20 -3.68 -10.71
CA THR A 81 -9.10 -2.74 -10.03
C THR A 81 -8.40 -2.01 -8.89
N MET A 82 -7.57 -2.70 -8.11
CA MET A 82 -6.79 -2.09 -7.03
C MET A 82 -5.73 -1.11 -7.54
N ILE A 83 -5.01 -1.48 -8.60
CA ILE A 83 -3.99 -0.64 -9.24
C ILE A 83 -4.63 0.63 -9.79
N ASP A 84 -5.72 0.50 -10.55
CA ASP A 84 -6.49 1.62 -11.10
C ASP A 84 -6.95 2.58 -10.00
N HIS A 85 -7.46 2.06 -8.88
CA HIS A 85 -7.88 2.88 -7.76
C HIS A 85 -6.70 3.68 -7.16
N ALA A 86 -5.56 3.02 -6.95
CA ALA A 86 -4.36 3.65 -6.40
C ALA A 86 -3.80 4.75 -7.31
N ILE A 87 -3.75 4.50 -8.62
CA ILE A 87 -3.28 5.47 -9.62
C ILE A 87 -4.22 6.68 -9.66
N ARG A 88 -5.53 6.45 -9.77
CA ARG A 88 -6.52 7.55 -9.81
C ARG A 88 -6.44 8.43 -8.57
N TYR A 89 -6.25 7.85 -7.38
CA TYR A 89 -6.05 8.61 -6.16
C TYR A 89 -4.83 9.53 -6.24
N TRP A 90 -3.68 8.98 -6.63
CA TRP A 90 -2.42 9.72 -6.70
C TRP A 90 -2.49 10.89 -7.69
N GLU A 91 -3.06 10.63 -8.86
CA GLU A 91 -3.19 11.62 -9.94
C GLU A 91 -4.18 12.73 -9.60
N ALA A 92 -5.37 12.37 -9.12
CA ALA A 92 -6.39 13.34 -8.75
C ALA A 92 -5.98 14.17 -7.53
N GLY A 93 -5.31 13.55 -6.56
CA GLY A 93 -4.83 14.21 -5.35
C GLY A 93 -3.52 14.98 -5.52
N GLN A 94 -2.84 14.88 -6.67
CA GLN A 94 -1.54 15.50 -6.94
C GLN A 94 -0.54 15.25 -5.80
N ALA A 95 -0.43 13.98 -5.37
CA ALA A 95 0.39 13.58 -4.22
C ALA A 95 0.09 14.38 -2.94
N GLY A 96 -1.18 14.66 -2.64
CA GLY A 96 -1.57 15.47 -1.47
C GLY A 96 -1.04 16.90 -1.51
N GLY A 97 -0.90 17.47 -2.70
CA GLY A 97 -0.29 18.78 -2.91
C GLY A 97 1.24 18.76 -3.06
N HIS A 98 1.90 17.59 -2.95
CA HIS A 98 3.33 17.42 -3.24
C HIS A 98 3.58 17.28 -4.75
N ILE A 99 3.16 18.26 -5.54
CA ILE A 99 3.14 18.23 -7.01
C ILE A 99 4.50 17.80 -7.60
N LYS A 100 5.61 18.32 -7.04
CA LYS A 100 6.98 17.99 -7.48
C LYS A 100 7.35 16.50 -7.36
N ASN A 101 6.61 15.73 -6.57
CA ASN A 101 6.87 14.31 -6.33
C ASN A 101 5.92 13.40 -7.13
N VAL A 102 4.95 13.95 -7.87
CA VAL A 102 3.94 13.17 -8.60
C VAL A 102 4.61 12.20 -9.57
N ASP A 103 5.52 12.69 -10.42
CA ASP A 103 6.19 11.86 -11.43
C ASP A 103 7.12 10.82 -10.79
N ALA A 104 7.85 11.19 -9.74
CA ALA A 104 8.70 10.26 -9.00
C ALA A 104 7.88 9.14 -8.34
N GLY A 105 6.71 9.47 -7.78
CA GLY A 105 5.81 8.46 -7.20
C GLY A 105 5.19 7.54 -8.24
N LYS A 106 4.85 8.06 -9.43
CA LYS A 106 4.38 7.24 -10.57
C LYS A 106 5.46 6.26 -11.03
N ALA A 107 6.69 6.75 -11.25
CA ALA A 107 7.82 5.91 -11.65
C ALA A 107 8.12 4.81 -10.61
N GLN A 108 8.00 5.11 -9.32
CA GLN A 108 8.15 4.10 -8.27
C GLN A 108 6.99 3.08 -8.27
N ALA A 109 5.76 3.53 -8.55
CA ALA A 109 4.60 2.65 -8.67
C ALA A 109 4.68 1.70 -9.88
N GLU A 110 5.22 2.17 -11.02
CA GLU A 110 5.45 1.32 -12.20
C GLU A 110 6.42 0.18 -11.86
N LYS A 111 7.50 0.48 -11.13
CA LYS A 111 8.47 -0.54 -10.68
C LYS A 111 7.87 -1.53 -9.68
N ILE A 112 6.96 -1.09 -8.82
CA ILE A 112 6.37 -1.96 -7.78
C ILE A 112 5.25 -2.84 -8.32
N GLU A 113 4.66 -2.53 -9.48
CA GLU A 113 3.38 -3.10 -9.91
C GLU A 113 3.42 -4.64 -10.00
N SER A 114 4.44 -5.22 -10.63
CA SER A 114 4.58 -6.67 -10.75
C SER A 114 4.66 -7.36 -9.39
N HIS A 115 5.37 -6.74 -8.44
CA HIS A 115 5.47 -7.21 -7.06
C HIS A 115 4.15 -7.06 -6.30
N PHE A 116 3.44 -5.95 -6.49
CA PHE A 116 2.12 -5.76 -5.91
C PHE A 116 1.16 -6.88 -6.35
N ARG A 117 1.12 -7.17 -7.66
CA ARG A 117 0.29 -8.25 -8.21
C ARG A 117 0.61 -9.59 -7.56
N ALA A 118 1.89 -9.97 -7.53
CA ALA A 118 2.34 -11.22 -6.93
C ALA A 118 2.00 -11.31 -5.43
N VAL A 119 2.30 -10.27 -4.66
CA VAL A 119 2.04 -10.24 -3.22
C VAL A 119 0.55 -10.26 -2.93
N SER A 120 -0.26 -9.47 -3.65
CA SER A 120 -1.70 -9.41 -3.46
C SER A 120 -2.38 -10.76 -3.72
N ALA A 121 -1.94 -11.48 -4.75
CA ALA A 121 -2.49 -12.80 -5.09
C ALA A 121 -2.31 -13.79 -3.93
N GLU A 122 -1.17 -13.78 -3.25
CA GLU A 122 -0.91 -14.68 -2.12
C GLU A 122 -1.54 -14.19 -0.81
N TRP A 123 -1.49 -12.87 -0.58
CA TRP A 123 -1.98 -12.26 0.65
C TRP A 123 -3.50 -12.42 0.82
N PHE A 124 -4.26 -12.34 -0.27
CA PHE A 124 -5.71 -12.56 -0.25
C PHE A 124 -6.12 -14.03 -0.40
N LYS A 125 -5.27 -14.93 -0.91
CA LYS A 125 -5.53 -16.38 -0.91
C LYS A 125 -5.49 -17.00 0.49
N SER A 126 -4.65 -16.46 1.36
CA SER A 126 -4.39 -17.00 2.71
C SER A 126 -5.59 -16.92 3.67
N VAL A 127 -6.75 -16.43 3.22
CA VAL A 127 -8.00 -16.34 3.99
C VAL A 127 -8.89 -17.59 3.82
N VAL A 128 -8.61 -18.48 2.86
CA VAL A 128 -9.44 -19.67 2.56
C VAL A 128 -8.92 -20.93 3.27
N THR A 129 -8.33 -20.81 4.46
CA THR A 129 -7.98 -22.00 5.28
C THR A 129 -8.18 -21.73 6.78
N ALA A 130 -9.41 -21.40 7.13
CA ALA A 130 -9.94 -21.69 8.46
C ALA A 130 -11.30 -22.36 8.25
N ILE A 131 -11.30 -23.69 8.41
CA ILE A 131 -12.47 -24.58 8.35
C ILE A 131 -13.27 -24.41 9.64
#